data_AF-A0A381YPQ3-F1
#
_entry.id   AF-A0A381YPQ3-F1
#
_cell.length_a   1.000
_cell.length_b   1.000
_cell.length_c   1.000
_cell.angle_alpha   90.00
_cell.angle_beta   90.00
_cell.angle_gamma   90.00
#
_symmetry.space_group_name_H-M   'P 1'
#
loop_
_entity.id
_entity.type
_entity.pdbx_description
1 polymer ?
#
loop_
_entity_poly.entity_id
_entity_poly.type
_entity_poly.pdbx_seq_one_letter_code
_entity_poly.pdbx_strand_id
1 'polypeptide(L)'
;MKHGFILLWPHGFKYKEQILTKIAEKYKIIYHNSFKINNLENFVMSLYVNENSEHIKNKNKFLLTNNKNGQIYVYIFQNEENDIELYGNTLKSKGVEDLKIYLRNLYNPKLSNPNQRIMPLKRGVSHNHVIHSSDLSREVPEFCKMLNININ
;
A
#
# COMPACT_ATOMS: atom_id res chain seq x y z
N MET A 1 -12.96 11.02 -2.33
CA MET A 1 -12.36 9.67 -2.21
C MET A 1 -13.01 8.98 -1.01
N LYS A 2 -13.92 8.02 -1.22
CA LYS A 2 -14.68 7.39 -0.11
C LYS A 2 -13.83 6.37 0.66
N HIS A 3 -12.89 5.71 -0.01
CA HIS A 3 -12.12 4.60 0.55
C HIS A 3 -10.63 4.71 0.20
N GLY A 4 -9.79 4.07 1.01
CA GLY A 4 -8.39 3.80 0.75
C GLY A 4 -8.09 2.31 0.97
N PHE A 5 -6.96 1.84 0.43
CA PHE A 5 -6.47 0.49 0.73
C PHE A 5 -5.02 0.51 1.20
N ILE A 6 -4.68 -0.48 2.03
CA ILE A 6 -3.31 -0.91 2.30
C ILE A 6 -3.20 -2.39 1.99
N LEU A 7 -2.20 -2.75 1.19
CA LEU A 7 -1.78 -4.10 0.90
C LEU A 7 -0.49 -4.41 1.65
N LEU A 8 -0.43 -5.60 2.25
CA LEU A 8 0.71 -6.14 2.95
C LEU A 8 1.41 -7.22 2.12
N TRP A 9 2.72 -7.09 1.98
CA TRP A 9 3.57 -8.12 1.38
C TRP A 9 4.04 -9.15 2.43
N PRO A 10 4.46 -10.37 2.04
CA PRO A 10 4.79 -11.45 2.98
C PRO A 10 5.77 -11.10 4.09
N HIS A 11 6.83 -10.36 3.78
CA HIS A 11 7.83 -9.94 4.77
C HIS A 11 7.27 -8.98 5.83
N GLY A 12 6.09 -8.41 5.57
CA GLY A 12 5.30 -7.61 6.49
C GLY A 12 4.37 -8.37 7.42
N PHE A 13 4.12 -9.67 7.17
CA PHE A 13 3.03 -10.40 7.84
C PHE A 13 3.18 -10.50 9.36
N LYS A 14 4.42 -10.50 9.85
CA LYS A 14 4.73 -10.44 11.29
C LYS A 14 4.18 -9.18 11.99
N TYR A 15 3.85 -8.14 11.23
CA TYR A 15 3.31 -6.87 11.72
C TYR A 15 1.82 -6.67 11.40
N LYS A 16 1.14 -7.68 10.83
CA LYS A 16 -0.23 -7.54 10.29
C LYS A 16 -1.22 -6.95 11.31
N GLU A 17 -1.22 -7.45 12.54
CA GLU A 17 -2.13 -7.00 13.60
C GLU A 17 -1.80 -5.57 14.03
N GLN A 18 -0.51 -5.26 14.16
CA GLN A 18 -0.05 -3.93 14.55
C GLN A 18 -0.42 -2.89 13.49
N ILE A 19 -0.25 -3.25 12.20
CA ILE A 19 -0.62 -2.39 11.07
C ILE A 19 -2.13 -2.19 11.03
N LEU A 20 -2.93 -3.25 11.21
CA LEU A 20 -4.39 -3.15 11.30
C LEU A 20 -4.81 -2.19 12.43
N THR A 21 -4.23 -2.34 13.62
CA THR A 21 -4.48 -1.43 14.75
C THR A 21 -4.12 0.01 14.39
N LYS A 22 -2.97 0.26 13.74
CA LYS A 22 -2.58 1.61 13.30
C LYS A 22 -3.49 2.22 12.25
N ILE A 23 -4.08 1.41 11.38
CA ILE A 23 -5.09 1.91 10.44
C ILE A 23 -6.37 2.26 11.22
N ALA A 24 -6.81 1.37 12.12
CA ALA A 24 -8.03 1.53 12.91
C ALA A 24 -8.01 2.71 13.89
N GLU A 25 -6.82 3.21 14.28
CA GLU A 25 -6.66 4.44 15.07
C GLU A 25 -7.21 5.69 14.36
N LYS A 26 -7.25 5.70 13.01
CA LYS A 26 -7.69 6.84 12.21
C LYS A 26 -8.88 6.52 11.30
N TYR A 27 -9.00 5.28 10.83
CA TYR A 27 -9.95 4.92 9.78
C TYR A 27 -10.87 3.79 10.19
N LYS A 28 -12.12 3.84 9.71
CA LYS A 28 -13.05 2.71 9.82
C LYS A 28 -12.66 1.64 8.82
N ILE A 29 -12.18 0.49 9.31
CA ILE A 29 -11.94 -0.70 8.47
C ILE A 29 -13.27 -1.22 7.94
N ILE A 30 -13.36 -1.40 6.62
CA ILE A 30 -14.57 -1.93 5.96
C ILE A 30 -14.37 -3.35 5.42
N TYR A 31 -13.12 -3.73 5.14
CA TYR A 31 -12.78 -5.05 4.64
C TYR A 31 -11.34 -5.40 5.01
N HIS A 32 -11.11 -6.65 5.40
CA HIS A 32 -9.77 -7.19 5.46
C HIS A 32 -9.76 -8.68 5.16
N ASN A 33 -8.83 -9.13 4.31
CA ASN A 33 -8.69 -10.54 3.97
C ASN A 33 -7.28 -10.84 3.44
N SER A 34 -6.97 -12.11 3.33
CA SER A 34 -5.76 -12.61 2.69
C SER A 34 -6.07 -13.18 1.31
N PHE A 35 -5.16 -12.99 0.34
CA PHE A 35 -5.32 -13.51 -1.01
C PHE A 35 -4.06 -14.25 -1.44
N LYS A 36 -4.26 -15.27 -2.29
CA LYS A 36 -3.18 -15.95 -2.99
C LYS A 36 -3.20 -15.53 -4.46
N ILE A 37 -2.15 -14.82 -4.88
CA ILE A 37 -2.02 -14.28 -6.22
C ILE A 37 -1.26 -15.28 -7.11
N ASN A 38 -1.94 -15.82 -8.12
CA ASN A 38 -1.35 -16.82 -9.01
C ASN A 38 -0.26 -16.24 -9.92
N ASN A 39 -0.47 -15.03 -10.45
CA ASN A 39 0.52 -14.33 -11.25
C ASN A 39 0.90 -13.01 -10.58
N LEU A 40 1.89 -13.09 -9.68
CA LEU A 40 2.32 -11.94 -8.88
C LEU A 40 2.92 -10.83 -9.74
N GLU A 41 3.65 -11.16 -10.79
CA GLU A 41 4.25 -10.15 -11.67
C GLU A 41 3.17 -9.31 -12.35
N ASN A 42 2.18 -9.96 -12.98
CA ASN A 42 1.06 -9.26 -13.60
C ASN A 42 0.27 -8.45 -12.57
N PHE A 43 0.03 -9.01 -11.38
CA PHE A 43 -0.66 -8.29 -10.31
C PHE A 43 0.09 -7.02 -9.89
N VAL A 44 1.40 -7.11 -9.67
CA VAL A 44 2.24 -5.94 -9.34
C VAL A 44 2.20 -4.92 -10.48
N MET A 45 2.31 -5.36 -11.73
CA MET A 45 2.22 -4.47 -12.89
C MET A 45 0.87 -3.74 -12.97
N SER A 46 -0.24 -4.42 -12.64
CA SER A 46 -1.57 -3.83 -12.58
C SER A 46 -1.75 -2.80 -11.45
N LEU A 47 -0.92 -2.83 -10.40
CA LEU A 47 -0.93 -1.77 -9.37
C LEU A 47 -0.26 -0.47 -9.86
N TYR A 48 0.57 -0.54 -10.90
CA TYR A 48 1.40 0.57 -11.39
C TYR A 48 1.15 0.88 -12.87
N VAL A 49 -0.13 0.95 -13.28
CA VAL A 49 -0.54 1.05 -14.70
C VAL A 49 0.11 2.22 -15.46
N ASN A 50 0.47 3.30 -14.76
CA ASN A 50 1.04 4.51 -15.38
C ASN A 50 2.57 4.62 -15.26
N GLU A 51 3.26 3.61 -14.70
CA GLU A 51 4.72 3.62 -14.57
C GLU A 51 5.38 2.70 -15.61
N ASN A 52 6.61 3.04 -16.01
CA ASN A 52 7.40 2.21 -16.93
C ASN A 52 7.63 0.80 -16.33
N SER A 53 7.42 -0.24 -17.14
CA SER A 53 7.45 -1.63 -16.66
C SER A 53 8.81 -2.08 -16.12
N GLU A 54 9.90 -1.67 -16.75
CA GLU A 54 11.25 -1.99 -16.28
C GLU A 54 11.56 -1.29 -14.95
N HIS A 55 11.12 -0.04 -14.81
CA HIS A 55 11.21 0.68 -13.54
C HIS A 55 10.48 -0.06 -12.41
N ILE A 56 9.26 -0.53 -12.66
CA ILE A 56 8.45 -1.27 -11.67
C ILE A 56 9.06 -2.63 -11.33
N LYS A 57 9.57 -3.37 -12.31
CA LYS A 57 10.25 -4.65 -12.07
C LYS A 57 11.49 -4.45 -11.19
N ASN A 58 12.30 -3.42 -11.46
CA ASN A 58 13.48 -3.12 -10.65
C ASN A 58 13.10 -2.70 -9.22
N LYS A 59 12.08 -1.84 -9.07
CA LYS A 59 11.55 -1.39 -7.78
C LYS A 59 11.03 -2.54 -6.90
N ASN A 60 10.43 -3.55 -7.54
CA ASN A 60 9.80 -4.69 -6.88
C ASN A 60 10.59 -6.00 -7.02
N LYS A 61 11.84 -5.96 -7.50
CA LYS A 61 12.67 -7.16 -7.75
C LYS A 61 12.74 -8.07 -6.53
N PHE A 62 12.95 -7.49 -5.36
CA PHE A 62 12.97 -8.24 -4.09
C PHE A 62 11.63 -8.95 -3.85
N LEU A 63 10.51 -8.26 -4.03
CA LEU A 63 9.19 -8.84 -3.84
C LEU A 63 8.94 -9.99 -4.83
N LEU A 64 9.19 -9.76 -6.12
CA LEU A 64 8.98 -10.76 -7.17
C LEU A 64 9.88 -12.00 -7.00
N THR A 65 11.07 -11.81 -6.42
CA THR A 65 12.01 -12.91 -6.16
C THR A 65 11.63 -13.72 -4.90
N ASN A 66 11.12 -13.05 -3.86
CA ASN A 66 10.93 -13.65 -2.53
C ASN A 66 9.48 -14.06 -2.22
N ASN A 67 8.48 -13.48 -2.87
CA ASN A 67 7.06 -13.83 -2.67
C ASN A 67 6.62 -14.95 -3.62
N LYS A 68 7.22 -16.14 -3.48
CA LYS A 68 6.95 -17.28 -4.38
C LYS A 68 5.56 -17.89 -4.20
N ASN A 69 4.91 -17.68 -3.05
CA ASN A 69 3.57 -18.20 -2.78
C ASN A 69 2.45 -17.24 -3.19
N GLY A 70 2.79 -16.01 -3.59
CA GLY A 70 1.85 -14.98 -4.01
C GLY A 70 0.91 -14.49 -2.90
N GLN A 71 1.22 -14.78 -1.63
CA GLN A 71 0.32 -14.43 -0.54
C GLN A 71 0.38 -12.93 -0.26
N ILE A 72 -0.78 -12.32 -0.02
CA ILE A 72 -0.92 -10.92 0.42
C ILE A 72 -1.98 -10.82 1.53
N TYR A 73 -1.93 -9.74 2.32
CA TYR A 73 -3.07 -9.26 3.10
C TYR A 73 -3.53 -7.93 2.57
N VAL A 74 -4.82 -7.68 2.68
CA VAL A 74 -5.46 -6.46 2.20
C VAL A 74 -6.32 -5.88 3.30
N TYR A 75 -6.24 -4.57 3.47
CA TYR A 75 -7.09 -3.76 4.31
C TYR A 75 -7.72 -2.68 3.44
N ILE A 76 -9.05 -2.58 3.45
CA ILE A 76 -9.79 -1.47 2.86
C ILE A 76 -10.51 -0.75 3.98
N PHE A 77 -10.47 0.57 3.93
CA PHE A 77 -11.02 1.43 4.97
C PHE A 77 -11.69 2.66 4.36
N GLN A 78 -12.58 3.26 5.13
CA GLN A 78 -13.27 4.50 4.77
C GLN A 78 -12.36 5.70 5.10
N ASN A 79 -12.12 6.56 4.11
CA ASN A 79 -11.36 7.79 4.31
C ASN A 79 -12.22 8.84 5.02
N GLU A 80 -11.56 9.74 5.74
CA GLU A 80 -12.20 10.97 6.21
C GLU A 80 -12.33 11.97 5.05
N GLU A 81 -13.38 12.78 5.05
CA GLU A 81 -13.63 13.76 3.97
C GLU A 81 -12.49 14.77 3.82
N ASN A 82 -11.81 15.08 4.93
CA ASN A 82 -10.72 16.05 5.00
C ASN A 82 -9.37 15.52 4.50
N ASP A 83 -9.26 14.23 4.15
CA ASP A 83 -7.99 13.60 3.77
C ASP A 83 -7.66 13.72 2.27
N ILE A 84 -8.40 14.52 1.51
CA ILE A 84 -8.29 14.64 0.04
C ILE A 84 -7.65 15.98 -0.32
N GLU A 85 -6.55 15.95 -1.06
CA GLU A 85 -5.88 17.14 -1.58
C GLU A 85 -5.76 17.09 -3.11
N LEU A 86 -5.86 18.28 -3.72
CA LEU A 86 -5.66 18.46 -5.15
C LEU A 86 -4.16 18.67 -5.43
N TYR A 87 -3.54 17.70 -6.10
CA TYR A 87 -2.17 17.79 -6.60
C TYR A 87 -2.19 18.00 -8.12
N GLY A 88 -2.04 19.25 -8.55
CA GLY A 88 -2.22 19.63 -9.95
C GLY A 88 -3.66 19.36 -10.38
N ASN A 89 -3.85 18.46 -11.36
CA ASN A 89 -5.18 18.06 -11.85
C ASN A 89 -5.65 16.72 -11.26
N THR A 90 -5.08 16.27 -10.14
CA THR A 90 -5.33 14.93 -9.59
C THR A 90 -5.63 14.98 -8.11
N LEU A 91 -6.76 14.37 -7.71
CA LEU A 91 -7.14 14.23 -6.30
C LEU A 91 -6.40 13.04 -5.68
N LYS A 92 -5.55 13.33 -4.69
CA LYS A 92 -4.82 12.33 -3.90
C LYS A 92 -5.35 12.29 -2.48
N SER A 93 -5.17 11.16 -1.79
CA SER A 93 -5.41 11.12 -0.35
C SER A 93 -4.12 11.36 0.41
N LYS A 94 -3.99 12.56 0.97
CA LYS A 94 -2.85 12.90 1.84
C LYS A 94 -2.84 12.05 3.10
N GLY A 95 -4.01 11.79 3.69
CA GLY A 95 -4.11 10.93 4.87
C GLY A 95 -3.57 9.52 4.63
N VAL A 96 -3.89 8.92 3.47
CA VAL A 96 -3.34 7.60 3.09
C VAL A 96 -1.84 7.69 2.80
N GLU A 97 -1.37 8.75 2.16
CA GLU A 97 0.05 8.96 1.92
C GLU A 97 0.85 9.10 3.22
N ASP A 98 0.35 9.89 4.17
CA ASP A 98 0.95 10.09 5.49
C ASP A 98 0.96 8.78 6.29
N LEU A 99 -0.14 8.03 6.26
CA LEU A 99 -0.23 6.71 6.88
C LEU A 99 0.78 5.73 6.25
N LYS A 100 0.87 5.70 4.91
CA LYS A 100 1.86 4.89 4.18
C LYS A 100 3.29 5.22 4.62
N ILE A 101 3.63 6.50 4.72
CA ILE A 101 4.96 6.96 5.15
C ILE A 101 5.22 6.54 6.61
N TYR A 102 4.25 6.77 7.50
CA TYR A 102 4.34 6.40 8.90
C TYR A 102 4.59 4.90 9.09
N LEU A 103 3.76 4.04 8.49
CA LEU A 103 3.90 2.59 8.58
C LEU A 103 5.22 2.09 7.98
N ARG A 104 5.69 2.71 6.88
CA ARG A 104 7.00 2.36 6.28
C ARG A 104 8.16 2.71 7.20
N ASN A 105 8.11 3.85 7.91
CA ASN A 105 9.15 4.20 8.87
C ASN A 105 9.17 3.22 10.06
N LEU A 106 8.00 2.79 10.54
CA LEU A 106 7.92 1.84 11.65
C LEU A 106 8.37 0.42 11.28
N TYR A 107 7.91 -0.10 10.14
CA TYR A 107 8.03 -1.52 9.81
C TYR A 107 9.03 -1.83 8.69
N ASN A 108 9.61 -0.80 8.08
CA ASN A 108 10.73 -0.90 7.15
C ASN A 108 11.74 0.26 7.37
N PRO A 109 12.24 0.47 8.61
CA PRO A 109 13.19 1.53 8.88
C PRO A 109 14.50 1.21 8.16
N LYS A 110 14.77 1.89 7.05
CA LYS A 110 16.12 1.90 6.43
C LYS A 110 17.02 2.98 7.04
N LEU A 111 16.63 3.49 8.21
CA LEU A 111 17.32 4.53 8.95
C LEU A 111 17.80 3.95 10.27
N SER A 112 18.94 4.44 10.75
CA SER A 112 19.51 4.05 12.02
C SER A 112 18.57 4.33 13.21
N ASN A 113 17.71 5.35 13.09
CA ASN A 113 16.66 5.65 14.06
C ASN A 113 15.26 5.33 13.48
N PRO A 114 14.57 4.29 13.98
CA PRO A 114 13.24 3.89 13.50
C PRO A 114 12.12 4.88 13.82
N ASN A 115 12.34 5.80 14.77
CA ASN A 115 11.38 6.85 15.12
C ASN A 115 11.53 8.11 14.25
N GLN A 116 12.60 8.18 13.43
CA GLN A 116 12.83 9.33 12.55
C GLN A 116 11.88 9.25 11.34
N ARG A 117 10.95 10.19 11.26
CA ARG A 117 10.11 10.37 10.07
C ARG A 117 10.86 11.23 9.04
N ILE A 118 10.95 10.77 7.80
CA ILE A 118 11.46 11.58 6.68
C ILE A 118 10.35 11.78 5.66
N MET A 119 10.10 13.05 5.34
CA MET A 119 9.19 13.47 4.27
C MET A 119 9.93 14.46 3.34
N PRO A 120 10.12 14.15 2.04
CA PRO A 120 9.73 12.91 1.35
C PRO A 120 10.68 11.73 1.65
N LEU A 121 10.22 10.50 1.41
CA LEU A 121 11.06 9.30 1.57
C LEU A 121 12.34 9.39 0.72
N LYS A 122 13.51 9.16 1.33
CA LYS A 122 14.79 9.11 0.60
C LYS A 122 14.82 7.97 -0.42
N ARG A 123 15.56 8.16 -1.52
CA ARG A 123 15.86 7.08 -2.50
C ARG A 123 16.37 5.84 -1.76
N GLY A 124 15.83 4.67 -2.10
CA GLY A 124 16.15 3.40 -1.45
C GLY A 124 15.14 2.95 -0.39
N VAL A 125 14.45 3.84 0.32
CA VAL A 125 13.37 3.48 1.28
C VAL A 125 12.13 2.94 0.54
N SER A 126 11.94 3.37 -0.71
CA SER A 126 10.87 2.91 -1.60
C SER A 126 10.98 1.44 -2.04
N HIS A 127 12.17 0.83 -1.91
CA HIS A 127 12.46 -0.54 -2.32
C HIS A 127 12.28 -1.49 -1.13
N ASN A 128 11.64 -2.65 -1.34
CA ASN A 128 11.37 -3.66 -0.30
C ASN A 128 10.37 -3.19 0.77
N HIS A 129 9.43 -2.31 0.42
CA HIS A 129 8.42 -1.83 1.35
C HIS A 129 7.55 -2.99 1.86
N VAL A 130 7.20 -2.96 3.14
CA VAL A 130 6.27 -3.91 3.77
C VAL A 130 4.84 -3.72 3.25
N ILE A 131 4.50 -2.49 2.82
CA ILE A 131 3.15 -2.11 2.39
C ILE A 131 3.10 -1.34 1.07
N HIS A 132 2.04 -1.57 0.32
CA HIS A 132 1.57 -0.73 -0.78
C HIS A 132 0.20 -0.12 -0.40
N SER A 133 -0.15 1.04 -0.96
CA SER A 133 -1.44 1.69 -0.70
C SER A 133 -1.93 2.41 -1.94
N SER A 134 -3.22 2.73 -1.97
CA SER A 134 -3.78 3.66 -2.96
C SER A 134 -3.19 5.06 -2.80
N ASP A 135 -2.81 5.68 -3.90
CA ASP A 135 -2.45 7.09 -4.01
C ASP A 135 -3.63 7.90 -4.57
N LEU A 136 -4.44 7.28 -5.44
CA LEU A 136 -5.56 7.91 -6.17
C LEU A 136 -6.90 7.24 -5.86
N SER A 137 -7.98 8.02 -5.92
CA SER A 137 -9.33 7.53 -5.62
C SER A 137 -9.81 6.44 -6.58
N ARG A 138 -9.41 6.54 -7.86
CA ARG A 138 -9.75 5.58 -8.90
C ARG A 138 -9.10 4.21 -8.72
N GLU A 139 -8.01 4.13 -7.94
CA GLU A 139 -7.28 2.87 -7.75
C GLU A 139 -8.04 1.90 -6.86
N VAL A 140 -8.87 2.39 -5.91
CA VAL A 140 -9.60 1.48 -5.00
C VAL A 140 -10.63 0.62 -5.75
N PRO A 141 -11.51 1.17 -6.61
CA PRO A 141 -12.39 0.35 -7.44
C PRO A 141 -11.65 -0.64 -8.35
N GLU A 142 -10.58 -0.20 -9.00
CA GLU A 142 -9.76 -1.06 -9.88
C GLU A 142 -9.14 -2.22 -9.08
N PHE A 143 -8.58 -1.91 -7.91
CA PHE A 143 -7.99 -2.88 -7.00
C PHE A 143 -9.03 -3.88 -6.47
N CYS A 144 -10.23 -3.42 -6.11
CA CYS A 144 -11.32 -4.31 -5.69
C CYS A 144 -11.71 -5.27 -6.83
N LYS A 145 -11.79 -4.77 -8.07
CA LYS A 145 -12.06 -5.60 -9.25
C LYS A 145 -10.97 -6.65 -9.48
N MET A 146 -9.70 -6.30 -9.31
CA MET A 146 -8.57 -7.24 -9.45
C MET A 146 -8.66 -8.42 -8.48
N LEU A 147 -9.21 -8.20 -7.29
CA LEU A 147 -9.29 -9.20 -6.22
C LEU A 147 -10.70 -9.78 -6.01
N ASN A 148 -11.67 -9.40 -6.86
CA ASN A 148 -13.08 -9.76 -6.72
C ASN A 148 -13.67 -9.41 -5.33
N ILE A 149 -13.36 -8.20 -4.84
CA ILE A 149 -13.84 -7.70 -3.55
C ILE A 149 -15.08 -6.84 -3.79
N ASN A 150 -16.16 -7.16 -3.07
CA ASN A 150 -17.37 -6.34 -3.02
C ASN A 150 -17.36 -5.49 -1.75
N ILE A 151 -17.19 -4.18 -1.90
CA ILE A 151 -17.36 -3.20 -0.83
C ILE A 151 -18.65 -2.40 -1.08
N ASN A 152 -19.53 -2.34 -0.09
CA ASN A 152 -20.80 -1.59 -0.14
C ASN A 152 -20.57 -0.08 0.12
#